data_AF-A0AAF0TG21-F1
#
_entry.id   AF-A0AAF0TG21-F1
#
_cell.length_a   1.000
_cell.length_b   1.000
_cell.length_c   1.000
_cell.angle_alpha   90.00
_cell.angle_beta   90.00
_cell.angle_gamma   90.00
#
_symmetry.space_group_name_H-M   'P 1'
#
loop_
_entity.id
_entity.type
_entity.pdbx_description
1 polymer ?
#
loop_
_entity_poly.entity_id
_entity_poly.type
_entity_poly.pdbx_seq_one_letter_code
_entity_poly.pdbx_strand_id
1 'polypeptide(L)'
;MTVTDYSHRFNSFARYAPHIVRTIRSRVHHYVDGFLDHLIRDCKVASLSDDVDISCIQTFAQTTEDLSKRICDTRKDREQMGSVPSLVQGPQFNLYSQLGPGHSSGQPEGHR
;
A
#
# COMPACT_ATOMS: atom_id res chain seq x y z
N MET A 1 13.20 10.72 -1.48
CA MET A 1 14.60 10.50 -1.09
C MET A 1 14.82 9.00 -1.11
N THR A 2 15.79 8.48 -1.85
CA THR A 2 16.06 7.04 -1.94
C THR A 2 16.83 6.55 -0.70
N VAL A 3 16.82 5.24 -0.43
CA VAL A 3 17.62 4.60 0.62
C VAL A 3 19.11 4.95 0.48
N THR A 4 19.61 4.97 -0.74
CA THR A 4 21.00 5.33 -1.04
C THR A 4 21.31 6.79 -0.69
N ASP A 5 20.45 7.73 -1.09
CA ASP A 5 20.64 9.16 -0.79
C ASP A 5 20.65 9.41 0.73
N TYR A 6 19.73 8.78 1.45
CA TYR A 6 19.70 8.83 2.91
C TYR A 6 20.94 8.19 3.54
N SER A 7 21.39 7.03 3.06
CA SER A 7 22.58 6.34 3.56
C SER A 7 23.82 7.23 3.51
N HIS A 8 24.00 7.99 2.42
CA HIS A 8 25.10 8.94 2.28
C HIS A 8 25.02 10.10 3.28
N ARG A 9 23.82 10.65 3.50
CA ARG A 9 23.59 11.70 4.52
C ARG A 9 23.86 11.19 5.92
N PHE A 10 23.40 9.99 6.25
CA PHE A 10 23.64 9.36 7.53
C PHE A 10 25.14 9.08 7.76
N ASN A 11 25.87 8.63 6.74
CA ASN A 11 27.30 8.42 6.86
C ASN A 11 28.05 9.74 7.10
N SER A 12 27.59 10.83 6.49
CA SER A 12 28.10 12.17 6.78
C SER A 12 27.82 12.57 8.24
N PHE A 13 26.60 12.36 8.72
CA PHE A 13 26.25 12.57 10.14
C PHE A 13 27.14 11.76 11.09
N ALA A 14 27.39 10.48 10.79
CA ALA A 14 28.24 9.61 11.60
C ALA A 14 29.69 10.12 11.69
N ARG A 15 30.19 10.82 10.67
CA ARG A 15 31.52 11.45 10.68
C ARG A 15 31.59 12.69 11.57
N TYR A 16 30.54 13.50 11.59
CA TYR A 16 30.50 14.74 12.38
C TYR A 16 30.06 14.54 13.83
N ALA A 17 29.26 13.51 14.08
CA ALA A 17 28.73 13.19 15.41
C ALA A 17 29.00 11.71 15.80
N PRO A 18 30.26 11.25 15.80
CA PRO A 18 30.58 9.85 16.07
C PRO A 18 30.18 9.42 17.49
N HIS A 19 30.09 10.36 18.43
CA HIS A 19 29.67 10.10 19.80
C HIS A 19 28.17 9.75 19.93
N ILE A 20 27.33 10.21 18.99
CA ILE A 20 25.89 9.90 18.96
C ILE A 20 25.65 8.49 18.41
N VAL A 21 26.45 8.08 17.43
CA VAL A 21 26.38 6.75 16.80
C VAL A 21 27.46 5.79 17.30
N ARG A 22 27.92 5.98 18.53
CA ARG A 22 29.10 5.29 19.08
C ARG A 22 28.92 3.77 19.18
N THR A 23 27.71 3.33 19.52
CA THR A 23 27.39 1.90 19.63
C THR A 23 26.64 1.45 18.38
N ILE A 24 26.76 0.16 18.01
CA ILE A 24 26.00 -0.41 16.89
C ILE A 24 24.50 -0.17 17.09
N ARG A 25 24.00 -0.41 18.32
CA ARG A 25 22.60 -0.19 18.67
C ARG A 25 22.15 1.26 18.52
N SER A 26 22.95 2.22 19.01
CA SER A 26 22.66 3.65 18.82
C SER A 26 22.69 4.02 17.34
N ARG A 27 23.65 3.49 16.59
CA ARG A 27 23.79 3.76 15.16
C ARG A 27 22.58 3.26 14.38
N VAL A 28 22.12 2.03 14.66
CA VAL A 28 20.91 1.45 14.07
C VAL A 28 19.66 2.24 14.46
N HIS A 29 19.51 2.57 15.75
CA HIS A 29 18.36 3.34 16.23
C HIS A 29 18.27 4.72 15.54
N HIS A 30 19.37 5.47 15.50
CA HIS A 30 19.40 6.77 14.81
C HIS A 30 19.23 6.66 13.29
N TYR A 31 19.70 5.57 12.69
CA TYR A 31 19.50 5.33 11.27
C TYR A 31 18.03 5.11 10.93
N VAL A 32 17.32 4.32 11.74
CA VAL A 32 15.90 3.99 11.52
C VAL A 32 14.98 5.15 11.88
N ASP A 33 15.32 5.93 12.92
CA ASP A 33 14.50 7.07 13.36
C ASP A 33 14.44 8.20 12.33
N GLY A 34 15.51 8.40 11.55
CA GLY A 34 15.54 9.38 10.46
C GLY A 34 15.02 8.87 9.10
N PHE A 35 14.56 7.61 9.00
CA PHE A 35 14.07 7.02 7.76
C PHE A 35 12.63 7.44 7.43
N LEU A 36 12.20 7.41 6.16
CA LEU A 36 10.89 7.91 5.71
C LEU A 36 9.71 7.02 6.17
N ASP A 37 8.63 7.62 6.70
CA ASP A 37 7.47 7.01 7.43
C ASP A 37 6.89 5.69 6.91
N HIS A 38 6.97 5.45 5.61
CA HIS A 38 6.37 4.30 4.96
C HIS A 38 7.26 3.03 5.00
N LEU A 39 8.55 3.16 5.30
CA LEU A 39 9.50 2.05 5.50
C LEU A 39 9.85 1.86 6.99
N ILE A 40 9.43 2.81 7.84
CA ILE A 40 9.76 2.90 9.26
C ILE A 40 9.25 1.70 10.06
N ARG A 41 8.02 1.24 9.84
CA ARG A 41 7.40 0.26 10.75
C ARG A 41 8.18 -1.06 10.77
N ASP A 42 8.51 -1.58 9.59
CA ASP A 42 9.17 -2.88 9.48
C ASP A 42 10.68 -2.76 9.80
N CYS A 43 11.31 -1.63 9.46
CA CYS A 43 12.70 -1.34 9.89
C CYS A 43 12.82 -1.18 11.41
N LYS A 44 11.84 -0.55 12.07
CA LYS A 44 11.79 -0.41 13.54
C LYS A 44 11.69 -1.76 14.21
N VAL A 45 10.83 -2.65 13.71
CA VAL A 45 10.72 -4.02 14.24
C VAL A 45 12.03 -4.78 14.06
N ALA A 46 12.66 -4.71 12.88
CA ALA A 46 13.96 -5.34 12.64
C ALA A 46 15.06 -4.79 13.57
N SER A 47 15.05 -3.48 13.86
CA SER A 47 16.04 -2.82 14.72
C SER A 47 15.97 -3.19 16.21
N LEU A 48 14.94 -3.94 16.64
CA LEU A 48 14.84 -4.44 18.01
C LEU A 48 15.76 -5.64 18.27
N SER A 49 16.29 -6.26 17.21
CA SER A 49 17.25 -7.36 17.33
C SER A 49 18.67 -6.83 17.55
N ASP A 50 19.38 -7.38 18.53
CA ASP A 50 20.77 -7.01 18.83
C ASP A 50 21.77 -7.50 17.76
N ASP A 51 21.37 -8.47 16.93
CA ASP A 51 22.20 -9.00 15.83
C ASP A 51 22.14 -8.15 14.56
N VAL A 52 21.28 -7.13 14.52
CA VAL A 52 21.06 -6.31 13.33
C VAL A 52 22.05 -5.15 13.29
N ASP A 53 22.73 -5.02 12.16
CA ASP A 53 23.63 -3.92 11.86
C ASP A 53 23.04 -2.97 10.79
N ILE A 54 23.78 -1.92 10.47
CA ILE A 54 23.37 -0.95 9.44
C ILE A 54 23.24 -1.62 8.07
N SER A 55 24.09 -2.59 7.75
CA SER A 55 24.09 -3.28 6.46
C SER A 55 22.81 -4.10 6.26
N CYS A 56 22.35 -4.79 7.31
CA CYS A 56 21.08 -5.50 7.33
C CYS A 56 19.91 -4.54 7.09
N ILE A 57 19.86 -3.41 7.79
CA ILE A 57 18.81 -2.41 7.62
C ILE A 57 18.84 -1.79 6.21
N GLN A 58 20.02 -1.52 5.66
CA GLN A 58 20.18 -1.00 4.30
C GLN A 58 19.65 -1.97 3.25
N THR A 59 20.01 -3.25 3.38
CA THR A 59 19.55 -4.31 2.47
C THR A 59 18.04 -4.46 2.53
N PHE A 60 17.49 -4.47 3.74
CA PHE A 60 16.05 -4.54 3.96
C PHE A 60 15.32 -3.35 3.31
N ALA A 61 15.75 -2.13 3.62
CA ALA A 61 15.12 -0.93 3.10
C ALA A 61 15.23 -0.83 1.56
N GLN A 62 16.36 -1.25 0.97
CA GLN A 62 16.55 -1.29 -0.48
C GLN A 62 15.59 -2.28 -1.15
N THR A 63 15.38 -3.44 -0.53
CA THR A 63 14.46 -4.48 -1.02
C THR A 63 13.02 -3.99 -0.97
N THR A 64 12.64 -3.26 0.08
CA THR A 64 11.29 -2.69 0.19
C THR A 64 11.06 -1.54 -0.80
N GLU A 65 12.07 -0.69 -1.05
CA GLU A 65 11.98 0.33 -2.11
C GLU A 65 11.83 -0.30 -3.49
N ASP A 66 12.60 -1.36 -3.80
CA ASP A 66 12.49 -2.08 -5.07
C ASP A 66 11.10 -2.70 -5.24
N LEU A 67 10.60 -3.36 -4.19
CA LEU A 67 9.25 -3.94 -4.18
C LEU A 67 8.18 -2.87 -4.41
N SER A 68 8.26 -1.73 -3.71
CA SER A 68 7.34 -0.60 -3.88
C SER A 68 7.34 -0.08 -5.31
N LYS A 69 8.54 0.10 -5.90
CA LYS A 69 8.71 0.53 -7.29
C LYS A 69 8.05 -0.46 -8.26
N ARG A 70 8.29 -1.75 -8.09
CA ARG A 70 7.70 -2.81 -8.93
C ARG A 70 6.17 -2.84 -8.87
N ILE A 71 5.58 -2.61 -7.69
CA ILE A 71 4.13 -2.53 -7.53
C ILE A 71 3.55 -1.31 -8.27
N CYS A 72 4.22 -0.15 -8.21
CA CYS A 72 3.81 1.05 -8.95
C CYS A 72 3.93 0.87 -10.47
N ASP A 73 5.00 0.22 -10.94
CA ASP A 73 5.20 -0.08 -12.36
C ASP A 73 4.11 -1.05 -12.89
N THR A 74 3.71 -2.04 -12.08
CA THR A 74 2.62 -2.98 -12.45
C THR A 74 1.24 -2.31 -12.48
N ARG A 75 1.02 -1.27 -11.67
CA ARG A 75 -0.21 -0.45 -11.74
C ARG A 75 -0.27 0.43 -12.99
N LYS A 76 0.88 0.97 -13.43
CA LYS A 76 0.95 1.78 -14.66
C LYS A 76 0.66 0.97 -15.93
N ASP A 77 1.04 -0.30 -15.97
CA ASP A 77 0.72 -1.19 -17.10
C ASP A 77 -0.79 -1.49 -17.15
N ARG A 78 -1.41 -1.64 -15.98
CA ARG A 78 -2.85 -1.89 -15.85
C ARG A 78 -3.72 -0.65 -16.08
N GLU A 79 -3.16 0.56 -15.90
CA GLU A 79 -3.81 1.82 -16.27
C GLU A 79 -3.62 2.18 -17.75
N GLN A 80 -2.56 1.70 -18.42
CA GLN A 80 -2.43 1.81 -19.89
C GLN A 80 -3.36 0.83 -20.64
N MET A 81 -3.71 -0.31 -20.05
CA MET A 81 -4.73 -1.22 -20.57
C MET A 81 -6.15 -0.90 -20.08
N GLY A 82 -6.38 0.36 -19.68
CA GLY A 82 -7.64 0.87 -19.15
C GLY A 82 -8.17 2.09 -19.91
N SER A 83 -7.93 2.18 -21.22
CA SER A 83 -8.61 3.15 -22.09
C SER A 83 -9.46 2.43 -23.13
N VAL A 84 -10.61 1.92 -22.68
CA VAL A 84 -11.73 1.61 -23.58
C VAL A 84 -12.67 2.81 -23.53
N PRO A 85 -12.77 3.65 -24.58
CA PRO A 85 -13.83 4.63 -24.64
C PRO A 85 -15.08 3.91 -25.14
N SER A 86 -15.92 3.41 -24.22
CA SER A 86 -17.28 3.01 -24.60
C SER A 86 -18.28 3.97 -23.98
N LEU A 87 -18.56 4.97 -24.78
CA LEU A 87 -19.61 5.96 -24.69
C LEU A 87 -20.96 5.25 -24.78
N VAL A 88 -21.63 4.98 -23.64
CA VAL A 88 -23.09 4.91 -23.56
C VAL A 88 -23.52 5.33 -22.15
N GLN A 89 -23.98 6.57 -22.04
CA GLN A 89 -24.90 6.97 -20.98
C GLN A 89 -26.19 6.17 -21.15
N GLY A 90 -26.70 5.57 -20.07
CA GLY A 90 -28.03 4.95 -20.04
C GLY A 90 -28.66 5.12 -18.65
N PRO A 91 -29.97 5.41 -18.53
CA PRO A 91 -30.55 6.03 -17.34
C PRO A 91 -30.95 5.03 -16.26
N GLN A 92 -30.69 5.42 -14.99
CA GLN A 92 -31.47 5.17 -13.77
C GLN A 92 -32.35 3.91 -13.74
N PHE A 93 -31.86 2.86 -13.08
CA PHE A 93 -32.68 1.74 -12.62
C PHE A 93 -33.62 2.21 -11.51
N ASN A 94 -34.86 2.55 -11.86
CA ASN A 94 -35.95 2.63 -10.89
C ASN A 94 -37.29 2.38 -11.58
N LEU A 95 -37.67 1.10 -11.77
CA LEU A 95 -39.07 0.70 -11.92
C LEU A 95 -39.24 -0.84 -11.84
N TYR A 96 -39.57 -1.36 -10.66
CA TYR A 96 -40.42 -2.55 -10.57
C TYR A 96 -41.34 -2.41 -9.35
N SER A 97 -42.17 -1.38 -9.44
CA SER A 97 -43.42 -1.26 -8.71
C SER A 97 -44.38 -0.66 -9.71
N GLN A 98 -45.57 -1.28 -9.85
CA GLN A 98 -46.64 -1.01 -10.83
C GLN A 98 -46.71 -2.04 -11.98
N LEU A 99 -47.12 -3.26 -11.65
CA LEU A 99 -48.00 -4.04 -12.52
C LEU A 99 -49.38 -4.12 -11.86
N GLY A 100 -50.35 -3.51 -12.52
CA GLY A 100 -51.79 -3.67 -12.37
C GLY A 100 -52.46 -2.89 -13.51
N PRO A 101 -53.75 -3.09 -13.88
CA PRO A 101 -54.77 -4.02 -13.34
C PRO A 101 -55.42 -4.91 -14.44
N GLY A 102 -56.30 -5.88 -14.09
CA GLY A 102 -56.94 -6.69 -15.14
C GLY A 102 -57.86 -7.87 -14.77
N HIS A 103 -58.89 -7.67 -13.94
CA HIS A 103 -60.27 -8.22 -14.08
C HIS A 103 -60.55 -9.75 -14.00
N SER A 104 -61.28 -10.11 -12.94
CA SER A 104 -62.55 -10.88 -12.91
C SER A 104 -62.65 -12.29 -13.54
N SER A 105 -62.95 -13.29 -12.71
CA SER A 105 -64.25 -14.02 -12.69
C SER A 105 -64.08 -15.51 -12.32
N GLY A 106 -64.88 -15.98 -11.35
CA GLY A 106 -65.34 -17.37 -11.29
C GLY A 106 -64.77 -18.31 -10.22
N GLN A 107 -65.37 -18.31 -9.02
CA GLN A 107 -65.70 -19.57 -8.31
C GLN A 107 -66.74 -20.35 -9.15
N PRO A 108 -66.98 -21.69 -8.98
CA PRO A 108 -67.09 -22.37 -7.68
C PRO A 108 -66.58 -23.82 -7.59
N GLU A 109 -66.51 -24.28 -6.34
CA GLU A 109 -66.87 -25.60 -5.77
C GLU A 109 -66.42 -26.92 -6.43
N GLY A 110 -65.91 -27.83 -5.59
CA GLY A 110 -65.67 -29.22 -5.98
C GLY A 110 -65.11 -30.09 -4.86
N HIS A 111 -65.97 -30.45 -3.92
CA HIS A 111 -65.81 -31.58 -2.99
C HIS A 111 -65.31 -32.85 -3.70
N ARG A 112 -64.30 -33.53 -3.15
CA ARG A 112 -64.42 -34.89 -2.59
C ARG A 112 -63.18 -35.32 -1.82
#